data_AF-A0A969BIC7-F1
#
_entry.id   AF-A0A969BIC7-F1
#
_cell.length_a   1.000
_cell.length_b   1.000
_cell.length_c   1.000
_cell.angle_alpha   90.00
_cell.angle_beta   90.00
_cell.angle_gamma   90.00
#
_symmetry.space_group_name_H-M   'P 1'
#
loop_
_entity.id
_entity.type
_entity.pdbx_description
1 polymer ?
#
loop_
_entity_poly.entity_id
_entity_poly.type
_entity_poly.pdbx_seq_one_letter_code
_entity_poly.pdbx_strand_id
1 'polypeptide(L)'
;MHQLFLSDRTGKIINDDFLKMPYPCRWKYDIVRALDYFQYAGIRWDNRMKPAIDVMMAKHNKSGTWNVQAAHPGVVHFTMERAGKPSRWNTLRALRILKRFATAMRN
;
A
#
# COMPACT_ATOMS: atom_id res chain seq x y z
N MET A 1 15.77 12.88 -2.28
CA MET A 1 15.27 11.91 -3.27
C MET A 1 13.99 11.28 -2.71
N HIS A 2 12.83 11.58 -3.32
CA HIS A 2 11.52 11.23 -2.79
C HIS A 2 11.25 9.71 -2.71
N GLN A 3 10.89 9.19 -1.53
CA GLN A 3 10.58 7.76 -1.32
C GLN A 3 9.11 7.53 -0.91
N LEU A 4 8.19 8.19 -1.64
CA LEU A 4 6.72 8.06 -1.55
C LEU A 4 6.06 8.48 -0.23
N PHE A 5 6.69 8.30 0.92
CA PHE A 5 6.16 8.64 2.24
C PHE A 5 7.19 9.25 3.19
N LEU A 6 8.46 9.32 2.78
CA LEU A 6 9.55 9.94 3.54
C LEU A 6 9.80 11.37 3.08
N SER A 7 10.09 12.25 4.02
CA SER A 7 10.49 13.64 3.76
C SER A 7 11.88 13.69 3.16
N ASP A 8 12.05 14.40 2.05
CA ASP A 8 13.36 14.57 1.41
C ASP A 8 14.35 15.37 2.23
N ARG A 9 13.87 16.19 3.15
CA ARG A 9 14.70 17.02 4.01
C ARG A 9 15.16 16.26 5.25
N THR A 10 14.30 15.44 5.84
CA THR A 10 14.56 14.84 7.16
C THR A 10 14.68 13.32 7.15
N GLY A 11 14.29 12.65 6.07
CA GLY A 11 14.21 11.19 5.99
C GLY A 11 13.13 10.57 6.88
N LYS A 12 12.33 11.37 7.60
CA LYS A 12 11.26 10.90 8.48
C LYS A 12 9.96 10.67 7.70
N ILE A 13 9.08 9.83 8.25
CA ILE A 13 7.72 9.64 7.73
C ILE A 13 7.00 11.01 7.71
N ILE A 14 6.43 11.37 6.56
CA ILE A 14 5.69 12.63 6.38
C ILE A 14 4.37 12.59 7.16
N ASN A 15 3.67 11.46 7.08
CA ASN A 15 2.42 11.22 7.78
C ASN A 15 2.20 9.71 7.95
N ASP A 16 1.98 9.24 9.19
CA ASP A 16 1.79 7.82 9.51
C ASP A 16 0.57 7.21 8.82
N ASP A 17 -0.43 8.01 8.47
CA ASP A 17 -1.61 7.54 7.75
C ASP A 17 -1.29 7.01 6.35
N PHE A 18 -0.17 7.43 5.76
CA PHE A 18 0.27 6.92 4.47
C PHE A 18 0.60 5.42 4.53
N LEU A 19 0.81 4.88 5.73
CA LEU A 19 1.15 3.47 5.97
C LEU A 19 -0.08 2.62 6.34
N LYS A 20 -1.28 3.18 6.45
CA LYS A 20 -2.46 2.52 7.04
C LYS A 20 -3.37 1.76 6.05
N MET A 21 -2.87 1.40 4.86
CA MET A 21 -3.54 0.54 3.84
C MET A 21 -5.08 0.51 3.92
N PRO A 22 -5.76 1.66 3.73
CA PRO A 22 -7.20 1.71 3.87
C PRO A 22 -7.89 1.06 2.68
N TYR A 23 -9.08 0.51 2.93
CA TYR A 23 -10.00 0.14 1.86
C TYR A 23 -11.46 0.39 2.30
N PRO A 24 -12.32 0.98 1.45
CA PRO A 24 -12.05 1.46 0.09
C PRO A 24 -11.09 2.66 0.03
N CYS A 25 -10.33 2.77 -1.07
CA CYS A 25 -9.50 3.94 -1.34
C CYS A 25 -10.40 5.16 -1.55
N ARG A 26 -10.35 6.16 -0.67
CA ARG A 26 -11.07 7.43 -0.83
C ARG A 26 -10.10 8.53 -1.29
N TRP A 27 -10.26 9.74 -0.76
CA TRP A 27 -9.45 10.93 -1.08
C TRP A 27 -8.03 10.87 -0.52
N LYS A 28 -7.78 10.04 0.50
CA LYS A 28 -6.50 10.02 1.20
C LYS A 28 -5.45 9.19 0.47
N TYR A 29 -4.22 9.69 0.50
CA TYR A 29 -3.06 8.99 -0.01
C TYR A 29 -2.59 7.88 0.94
N ASP A 30 -2.16 6.77 0.36
CA ASP A 30 -1.44 5.69 1.01
C ASP A 30 -0.43 5.06 0.03
N ILE A 31 0.63 4.44 0.56
CA ILE A 31 1.72 3.88 -0.25
C ILE A 31 1.23 2.77 -1.20
N VAL A 32 0.23 1.99 -0.80
CA VAL A 32 -0.28 0.90 -1.63
C VAL A 32 -1.14 1.44 -2.77
N ARG A 33 -1.76 2.62 -2.60
CA ARG A 33 -2.47 3.30 -3.69
C ARG A 33 -1.49 3.77 -4.75
N ALA A 34 -0.37 4.35 -4.35
CA ALA A 34 0.68 4.78 -5.27
C ALA A 34 1.26 3.59 -6.05
N LEU A 35 1.66 2.53 -5.34
CA LEU A 35 2.25 1.34 -5.95
C LEU A 35 1.28 0.61 -6.88
N ASP A 36 0.01 0.47 -6.48
CA ASP A 36 -1.03 -0.15 -7.31
C ASP A 36 -1.33 0.68 -8.56
N TYR A 37 -1.25 2.01 -8.45
CA TYR A 37 -1.33 2.88 -9.64
C TYR A 37 -0.11 2.69 -10.56
N PHE A 38 1.11 2.64 -10.02
CA PHE A 38 2.32 2.46 -10.84
C PHE A 38 2.34 1.13 -11.59
N GLN A 39 1.90 0.03 -10.95
CA GLN A 39 1.78 -1.25 -11.67
C GLN A 39 0.72 -1.15 -12.77
N TYR A 40 -0.42 -0.49 -12.50
CA TYR A 40 -1.50 -0.34 -13.46
C TYR A 40 -1.07 0.50 -14.66
N ALA A 41 -0.34 1.59 -14.42
CA ALA A 41 0.20 2.47 -15.46
C ALA A 41 1.42 1.87 -16.19
N GLY A 42 1.84 0.65 -15.86
CA GLY A 42 2.96 -0.03 -16.53
C GLY A 42 4.33 0.57 -16.24
N ILE A 43 4.47 1.35 -15.17
CA ILE A 43 5.73 2.00 -14.79
C ILE A 43 6.82 0.95 -14.50
N ARG A 44 8.06 1.24 -14.90
CA ARG A 44 9.22 0.40 -14.61
C ARG A 44 9.62 0.52 -13.14
N TRP A 45 10.38 -0.46 -12.65
CA TRP A 45 10.93 -0.41 -11.31
C TRP A 45 11.76 0.86 -11.09
N ASP A 46 11.60 1.46 -9.92
CA ASP A 46 12.43 2.56 -9.42
C ASP A 46 12.81 2.26 -7.96
N ASN A 47 14.09 2.37 -7.62
CA ASN A 47 14.60 2.06 -6.28
C ASN A 47 13.90 2.86 -5.17
N ARG A 48 13.31 4.02 -5.48
CA ARG A 48 12.52 4.83 -4.55
C ARG A 48 11.23 4.15 -4.09
N MET A 49 10.75 3.14 -4.82
CA MET A 49 9.57 2.35 -4.46
C MET A 49 9.88 1.30 -3.39
N LYS A 50 11.13 0.91 -3.23
CA LYS A 50 11.53 -0.17 -2.34
C LYS A 50 11.09 0.02 -0.88
N PRO A 51 11.30 1.19 -0.23
CA PRO A 51 10.86 1.38 1.14
C PRO A 51 9.36 1.19 1.33
N ALA A 52 8.55 1.61 0.34
CA ALA A 52 7.11 1.44 0.39
C ALA A 52 6.70 -0.04 0.24
N ILE A 53 7.37 -0.81 -0.62
CA ILE A 53 7.15 -2.25 -0.72
C ILE A 53 7.58 -2.96 0.56
N ASP A 54 8.72 -2.59 1.15
CA ASP A 54 9.18 -3.18 2.41
C ASP A 54 8.15 -2.97 3.53
N VAL A 55 7.57 -1.76 3.64
CA VAL A 55 6.48 -1.48 4.60
C VAL A 55 5.23 -2.30 4.29
N MET A 56 4.86 -2.45 3.01
CA MET A 56 3.75 -3.30 2.62
C MET A 56 4.03 -4.76 3.04
N MET A 57 5.20 -5.30 2.73
CA MET A 57 5.59 -6.68 3.04
C MET A 57 5.64 -6.94 4.55
N ALA A 58 6.10 -5.99 5.35
CA ALA A 58 6.08 -6.10 6.81
C ALA A 58 4.67 -6.23 7.40
N LYS A 59 3.63 -5.83 6.64
CA LYS A 59 2.21 -5.95 7.03
C LYS A 59 1.54 -7.21 6.48
N HIS A 60 2.27 -8.09 5.79
CA HIS A 60 1.76 -9.39 5.35
C HIS A 60 1.48 -10.27 6.56
N ASN A 61 0.25 -10.76 6.68
CA ASN A 61 -0.18 -11.52 7.85
C ASN A 61 0.10 -13.03 7.69
N LYS A 62 0.04 -13.77 8.81
CA LYS A 62 0.25 -15.23 8.84
C LYS A 62 -0.75 -16.02 7.98
N SER A 63 -1.89 -15.43 7.66
CA SER A 63 -2.91 -16.02 6.78
C SER A 63 -2.64 -15.76 5.30
N GLY A 64 -1.48 -15.19 4.94
CA GLY A 64 -1.10 -14.93 3.56
C GLY A 64 -1.79 -13.73 2.92
N THR A 65 -2.43 -12.86 3.71
CA THR A 65 -3.22 -11.71 3.23
C THR A 65 -2.73 -10.39 3.84
N TRP A 66 -3.33 -9.29 3.41
CA TRP A 66 -3.19 -7.98 4.04
C TRP A 66 -4.50 -7.57 4.70
N ASN A 67 -4.43 -6.92 5.86
CA ASN A 67 -5.62 -6.45 6.57
C ASN A 67 -6.12 -5.10 6.02
N VAL A 68 -7.39 -4.77 6.25
CA VAL A 68 -7.85 -3.37 6.20
C VAL A 68 -7.34 -2.69 7.47
N GLN A 69 -6.29 -1.86 7.41
CA GLN A 69 -5.76 -1.25 8.65
C GLN A 69 -6.52 0.01 9.08
N ALA A 70 -7.23 0.65 8.15
CA ALA A 70 -8.12 1.77 8.44
C ALA A 70 -9.35 1.75 7.53
N ALA A 71 -10.51 2.07 8.10
CA ALA A 71 -11.70 2.44 7.34
C ALA A 71 -11.90 3.94 7.49
N HIS A 72 -11.96 4.67 6.38
CA HIS A 72 -12.26 6.10 6.44
C HIS A 72 -13.72 6.30 6.87
N PRO A 73 -14.01 7.25 7.78
CA PRO A 73 -15.36 7.56 8.20
C PRO A 73 -16.19 8.08 7.01
N GLY A 74 -17.50 7.84 7.07
CA GLY A 74 -18.47 8.31 6.07
C GLY A 74 -19.56 7.29 5.80
N VAL A 75 -20.64 7.74 5.16
CA VAL A 75 -21.78 6.90 4.80
C VAL A 75 -21.34 5.88 3.73
N VAL A 76 -21.75 4.63 3.93
CA VAL A 76 -21.58 3.52 2.98
C VAL A 76 -22.91 2.78 2.89
N HIS A 77 -23.25 2.24 1.71
CA HIS A 77 -24.45 1.43 1.56
C HIS A 77 -24.35 0.10 2.33
N PHE A 78 -23.15 -0.47 2.39
CA PHE A 78 -22.83 -1.64 3.22
C PHE A 78 -21.33 -1.69 3.52
N THR A 79 -20.97 -2.33 4.63
CA THR A 79 -19.57 -2.54 5.00
C THR A 79 -19.05 -3.80 4.34
N MET A 80 -18.21 -3.64 3.31
CA MET A 80 -17.65 -4.76 2.56
C MET A 80 -16.59 -5.54 3.34
N GLU A 81 -15.68 -4.83 4.02
CA GLU A 81 -14.61 -5.42 4.84
C GLU A 81 -14.46 -4.62 6.14
N ARG A 82 -14.13 -5.30 7.24
CA ARG A 82 -13.99 -4.67 8.56
C ARG A 82 -12.53 -4.28 8.81
N ALA A 83 -12.33 -3.11 9.41
CA ALA A 83 -11.01 -2.69 9.88
C ALA A 83 -10.41 -3.73 10.85
N GLY A 84 -9.10 -3.94 10.75
CA GLY A 84 -8.33 -4.95 11.48
C GLY A 84 -8.47 -6.38 10.96
N LYS A 85 -9.36 -6.66 9.99
CA LYS A 85 -9.56 -8.02 9.45
C LYS A 85 -8.84 -8.21 8.11
N PRO A 86 -8.54 -9.48 7.73
CA PRO A 86 -8.04 -9.81 6.39
C PRO A 86 -8.89 -9.19 5.28
N SER A 87 -8.23 -8.62 4.28
CA SER A 87 -8.82 -7.89 3.15
C SER A 87 -8.51 -8.61 1.86
N ARG A 88 -9.54 -8.99 1.11
CA ARG A 88 -9.42 -9.51 -0.25
C ARG A 88 -8.92 -8.43 -1.19
N TRP A 89 -9.35 -7.18 -1.00
CA TRP A 89 -8.97 -6.06 -1.87
C TRP A 89 -7.54 -5.59 -1.68
N ASN A 90 -7.09 -5.39 -0.44
CA ASN A 90 -5.69 -5.06 -0.20
C ASN A 90 -4.77 -6.21 -0.60
N THR A 91 -5.21 -7.46 -0.43
CA THR A 91 -4.46 -8.62 -0.91
C THR A 91 -4.35 -8.61 -2.43
N LEU A 92 -5.44 -8.34 -3.16
CA LEU A 92 -5.40 -8.23 -4.62
C LEU A 92 -4.42 -7.15 -5.09
N ARG A 93 -4.47 -5.96 -4.48
CA ARG A 93 -3.56 -4.85 -4.78
C ARG A 93 -2.11 -5.23 -4.52
N ALA A 94 -1.83 -5.80 -3.35
CA ALA A 94 -0.48 -6.27 -2.99
C ALA A 94 0.04 -7.32 -3.99
N LEU A 95 -0.78 -8.29 -4.38
CA LEU A 95 -0.40 -9.32 -5.34
C LEU A 95 -0.12 -8.74 -6.74
N ARG A 96 -0.87 -7.73 -7.19
CA ARG A 96 -0.60 -7.03 -8.46
C ARG A 96 0.74 -6.30 -8.42
N ILE A 97 1.01 -5.58 -7.33
CA ILE A 97 2.29 -4.88 -7.10
C ILE A 97 3.44 -5.89 -7.12
N LEU A 98 3.33 -6.99 -6.37
CA LEU A 98 4.36 -8.02 -6.31
C LEU A 98 4.57 -8.71 -7.66
N LYS A 99 3.50 -9.05 -8.38
CA LYS A 99 3.60 -9.63 -9.72
C LYS A 99 4.41 -8.74 -10.67
N ARG A 100 4.27 -7.41 -10.56
CA ARG A 100 4.99 -6.46 -11.42
C ARG A 100 6.43 -6.22 -10.97
N PHE A 101 6.68 -6.06 -9.67
CA PHE A 101 7.95 -5.52 -9.18
C PHE A 101 8.84 -6.54 -8.45
N ALA A 102 8.33 -7.69 -8.00
CA ALA A 102 9.09 -8.60 -7.13
C ALA A 102 10.33 -9.23 -7.79
N THR A 103 10.37 -9.35 -9.11
CA THR A 103 11.57 -9.84 -9.84
C THR A 103 12.63 -8.75 -9.92
N ALA A 104 12.24 -7.51 -10.16
CA ALA A 104 13.17 -6.38 -10.28
C ALA A 104 13.82 -6.00 -8.94
N MET A 105 13.19 -6.33 -7.81
CA MET A 105 13.75 -6.11 -6.46
C MET A 105 14.86 -7.09 -6.06
N ARG A 106 14.96 -8.24 -6.75
CA ARG A 106 15.88 -9.33 -6.40
C ARG A 106 17.23 -9.24 -7.13
N ASN A 107 17.33 -8.35 -8.12
CA ASN A 107 18.52 -8.08 -8.91
C ASN A 107 19.13 -6.74 -8.47
#